data_AF-A0A378MG75-F1
#
_entry.id   AF-A0A378MG75-F1
#
_cell.length_a   1.000
_cell.length_b   1.000
_cell.length_c   1.000
_cell.angle_alpha   90.00
_cell.angle_beta   90.00
_cell.angle_gamma   90.00
#
_symmetry.space_group_name_H-M   'P 1'
#
loop_
_entity.id
_entity.type
_entity.pdbx_description
1 polymer ?
#
loop_
_entity_poly.entity_id
_entity_poly.type
_entity_poly.pdbx_seq_one_letter_code
_entity_poly.pdbx_strand_id
1 'polypeptide(L)' 'MKMLTKLYAEIEQRKNDPKEGSYTTYLFEKGLDKILKKWGKKRQK' A
#
# COMPACT_ATOMS: atom_id res chain seq x y z
N MET A 1 7.37 2.57 -19.78
CA MET A 1 7.69 3.37 -18.56
C MET A 1 6.54 4.22 -18.00
N LYS A 2 5.41 4.45 -18.69
CA LYS A 2 4.33 5.34 -18.20
C LYS A 2 3.40 4.75 -17.13
N MET A 3 3.32 3.41 -16.99
CA MET A 3 2.30 2.79 -16.12
C MET A 3 2.67 2.81 -14.63
N LEU A 4 3.94 2.52 -14.30
CA LEU A 4 4.42 2.52 -12.92
C LEU A 4 4.37 3.93 -12.29
N THR A 5 4.70 4.96 -13.06
CA THR A 5 4.60 6.36 -12.63
C THR A 5 3.15 6.78 -12.37
N LYS A 6 2.22 6.36 -13.22
CA LYS A 6 0.78 6.62 -13.00
C LYS A 6 0.28 5.94 -11.73
N LEU A 7 0.65 4.68 -11.53
CA LEU A 7 0.28 3.93 -10.31
C LEU A 7 0.90 4.56 -9.06
N TYR A 8 2.15 5.01 -9.13
CA TYR A 8 2.82 5.69 -8.03
C TYR A 8 2.11 6.99 -7.66
N ALA A 9 1.78 7.83 -8.66
CA ALA A 9 1.04 9.08 -8.43
C ALA A 9 -0.34 8.82 -7.82
N GLU A 10 -1.03 7.76 -8.23
CA GLU A 10 -2.31 7.37 -7.63
C GLU A 10 -2.16 6.92 -6.17
N ILE A 11 -1.09 6.18 -5.85
CA ILE A 11 -0.79 5.78 -4.47
C ILE A 11 -0.44 6.99 -3.60
N GLU A 12 0.34 7.94 -4.12
CA GLU A 12 0.63 9.21 -3.43
C GLU A 12 -0.63 10.03 -3.18
N GLN A 13 -1.51 10.14 -4.17
CA GLN A 13 -2.77 10.87 -3.99
C GLN A 13 -3.59 10.25 -2.87
N ARG A 14 -3.68 8.91 -2.81
CA ARG A 14 -4.43 8.19 -1.75
C ARG A 14 -3.80 8.26 -0.36
N LYS A 15 -2.54 8.69 -0.27
CA LYS A 15 -1.88 8.97 1.02
C LYS A 15 -2.33 10.31 1.60
N ASN A 16 -2.55 11.30 0.73
CA ASN A 16 -2.98 12.64 1.12
C ASN A 16 -4.52 12.76 1.20
N ASP A 17 -5.23 12.03 0.35
CA ASP A 17 -6.69 11.95 0.29
C ASP A 17 -7.14 10.48 0.38
N PRO A 18 -7.27 9.94 1.60
CA PRO A 18 -7.59 8.54 1.80
C PRO A 18 -8.99 8.21 1.32
N LYS A 19 -9.09 7.32 0.32
CA LYS A 19 -10.38 6.80 -0.11
C LYS A 19 -10.86 5.71 0.84
N GLU A 20 -11.95 5.97 1.56
CA GLU A 20 -12.57 4.96 2.43
C GLU A 20 -12.91 3.67 1.66
N GLY A 21 -12.68 2.54 2.31
CA GLY A 21 -12.89 1.21 1.73
C GLY A 21 -11.85 0.77 0.70
N SER A 22 -10.85 1.60 0.36
CA SER A 22 -9.79 1.19 -0.55
C SER A 22 -8.73 0.31 0.15
N TYR A 23 -8.25 -0.72 -0.55
CA TYR A 23 -7.21 -1.60 -0.02
C TYR A 23 -5.91 -0.83 0.29
N THR A 24 -5.59 0.20 -0.49
CA THR A 24 -4.42 1.07 -0.26
C THR A 24 -4.54 1.87 1.04
N THR A 25 -5.74 2.37 1.36
CA THR A 25 -5.99 3.07 2.63
C THR A 25 -5.83 2.10 3.80
N TYR A 26 -6.42 0.90 3.70
CA TYR A 26 -6.24 -0.15 4.70
C TYR A 26 -4.76 -0.50 4.94
N LEU A 27 -3.95 -0.54 3.89
CA LEU A 27 -2.51 -0.79 4.01
C LEU A 27 -1.79 0.36 4.74
N PHE A 28 -2.14 1.62 4.44
CA PHE A 28 -1.58 2.78 5.14
C PHE A 28 -1.95 2.79 6.63
N GLU A 29 -3.21 2.50 6.97
CA GLU A 29 -3.70 2.43 8.36
C GLU A 29 -3.07 1.30 9.17
N LYS A 30 -2.84 0.12 8.55
CA LYS A 30 -2.23 -1.02 9.26
C LYS A 30 -0.76 -0.79 9.63
N GLY A 31 -0.11 0.20 9.03
CA GLY A 31 1.29 0.52 9.25
C GLY A 31 2.25 -0.49 8.64
N LEU A 32 3.49 -0.05 8.45
CA LEU A 32 4.55 -0.82 7.78
C LEU A 32 4.85 -2.14 8.51
N ASP A 33 4.78 -2.16 9.84
CA ASP A 33 5.12 -3.32 10.67
C ASP A 33 4.23 -4.54 10.39
N LYS A 34 2.92 -4.33 10.23
CA LYS A 34 1.99 -5.44 9.92
C LYS A 34 2.19 -5.96 8.50
N ILE A 35 2.52 -5.08 7.56
CA ILE A 35 2.82 -5.46 6.17
C ILE A 35 4.08 -6.32 6.13
N LEU A 36 5.16 -5.85 6.77
CA LEU A 36 6.45 -6.55 6.83
C LEU A 36 6.32 -7.91 7.52
N LYS A 37 5.63 -8.00 8.66
CA LYS A 37 5.40 -9.28 9.35
C LYS A 37 4.67 -10.28 8.45
N LYS A 38 3.68 -9.83 7.65
CA LYS A 38 2.89 -10.71 6.77
C LYS A 38 3.68 -11.15 5.53
N TRP A 39 4.48 -10.26 4.94
CA TRP A 39 5.38 -10.59 3.84
C TRP A 39 6.51 -11.52 4.27
N GLY A 40 7.15 -11.26 5.41
CA GLY A 40 8.20 -12.11 5.98
C GLY A 40 7.70 -13.53 6.26
N LYS A 41 6.52 -13.67 6.87
CA LYS A 41 5.89 -15.00 7.08
C LYS A 41 5.55 -15.73 5.78
N LYS A 42 5.22 -15.01 4.69
CA LYS A 42 4.93 -15.61 3.39
C LYS A 42 6.19 -16.06 2.65
N ARG A 43 7.32 -15.39 2.85
CA ARG A 43 8.61 -15.77 2.21
C ARG A 43 9.37 -16.88 2.93
N GLN A 44 9.04 -17.15 4.19
CA GLN A 44 9.62 -18.26 4.98
C GLN A 44 8.77 -19.54 4.93
N LYS A 45 7.70 -19.55 4.13
CA LYS A 45 6.95 -20.75 3.75
C LYS A 45 7.32 -21.13 2.34
#